data_AF-A0A836SNE1-F1
#
_entry.id   AF-A0A836SNE1-F1
#
_cell.length_a   1.000
_cell.length_b   1.000
_cell.length_c   1.000
_cell.angle_alpha   90.00
_cell.angle_beta   90.00
_cell.angle_gamma   90.00
#
_symmetry.space_group_name_H-M   'P 1'
#
loop_
_entity.id
_entity.type
_entity.pdbx_description
1 polymer ?
#
loop_
_entity_poly.entity_id
_entity_poly.type
_entity_poly.pdbx_seq_one_letter_code
_entity_poly.pdbx_strand_id
1 'polypeptide(L)'
;MYMAQYREYPTCLVFSRESRKTLIIYITFATIGQFTDQEAQVPKDDFDVIVYGPVWIPSMNMVAFAIHKVDDILYAPHEEIRHCWDEDVVQWAVDADHGGEDAGDGNDYQQCYFTPKQGGHVGVFQGGGTVDWIYEEPYAYWAAKIQDNGSFDFEIMMTLWDWADATGPDASTKHVLKAGEIIGFSVEVCDADSDAEIEFPDVEFDYGNIAVGGSVLPDWLLMPVEETLKLLPVGSDTWGRIKASFK
;
A
#
# COMPACT_ATOMS: atom_id res chain seq x y z
N MET A 1 -18.79 -28.12 2.42
CA MET A 1 -17.76 -28.05 3.48
C MET A 1 -16.44 -28.40 2.81
N TYR A 2 -15.81 -27.40 2.19
CA TYR A 2 -14.46 -27.52 1.63
C TYR A 2 -13.54 -26.71 2.54
N MET A 3 -12.52 -27.38 3.09
CA MET A 3 -11.46 -26.71 3.85
C MET A 3 -10.48 -26.11 2.85
N ALA A 4 -10.36 -24.78 2.83
CA ALA A 4 -9.22 -24.12 2.21
C ALA A 4 -7.95 -24.51 2.98
N GLN A 5 -6.93 -24.98 2.27
CA GLN A 5 -5.60 -25.21 2.84
C GLN A 5 -4.81 -23.91 2.73
N TYR A 6 -4.67 -23.20 3.86
CA TYR A 6 -3.73 -22.09 3.98
C TYR A 6 -2.30 -22.63 3.83
N ARG A 7 -1.53 -22.06 2.90
CA ARG A 7 -0.07 -22.21 2.88
C ARG A 7 0.52 -20.84 3.17
N GLU A 8 1.03 -20.68 4.39
CA GLU A 8 1.85 -19.55 4.77
C GLU A 8 3.13 -19.55 3.94
N TYR A 9 3.28 -18.55 3.07
CA TYR A 9 4.56 -18.20 2.47
C TYR A 9 4.94 -16.83 3.04
N PRO A 10 6.05 -16.68 3.79
CA PRO A 10 6.49 -15.37 4.22
C PRO A 10 6.87 -14.52 3.00
N THR A 11 6.15 -13.42 2.78
CA THR A 11 6.43 -12.46 1.70
C THR A 11 7.55 -11.52 2.15
N CYS A 12 8.48 -11.23 1.25
CA CYS A 12 9.81 -10.71 1.57
C CYS A 12 9.94 -9.23 1.16
N LEU A 13 10.50 -8.41 2.05
CA LEU A 13 10.72 -6.98 1.85
C LEU A 13 12.17 -6.70 1.40
N VAL A 14 12.40 -5.91 0.33
CA VAL A 14 13.77 -5.72 -0.23
C VAL A 14 14.21 -4.26 -0.47
N PHE A 15 15.50 -3.96 -0.25
CA PHE A 15 16.09 -2.61 -0.06
C PHE A 15 17.17 -2.14 -1.07
N SER A 16 17.44 -0.81 -1.04
CA SER A 16 18.50 -0.06 -1.74
C SER A 16 19.49 0.68 -0.81
N ARG A 17 20.71 1.00 -1.30
CA ARG A 17 21.83 1.69 -0.60
C ARG A 17 22.17 3.07 -1.21
N GLU A 18 22.54 4.02 -0.35
CA GLU A 18 23.09 5.34 -0.67
C GLU A 18 24.30 5.35 -1.63
N SER A 19 24.20 6.16 -2.68
CA SER A 19 25.27 7.00 -3.20
C SER A 19 24.65 8.24 -3.89
N ARG A 20 25.39 9.34 -4.02
CA ARG A 20 24.96 10.71 -4.36
C ARG A 20 24.26 10.95 -5.72
N LYS A 21 23.62 9.94 -6.30
CA LYS A 21 22.66 10.04 -7.41
C LYS A 21 21.64 8.92 -7.16
N THR A 22 20.42 9.31 -6.79
CA THR A 22 19.28 8.45 -6.45
C THR A 22 19.19 7.21 -7.35
N LEU A 23 19.26 6.03 -6.74
CA LEU A 23 19.01 4.73 -7.38
C LEU A 23 17.83 4.09 -6.65
N ILE A 24 16.65 4.19 -7.27
CA ILE A 24 15.43 3.48 -6.85
C ILE A 24 15.54 2.06 -7.40
N ILE A 25 15.49 1.07 -6.52
CA ILE A 25 15.47 -0.36 -6.87
C ILE A 25 14.05 -0.82 -6.56
N TYR A 26 13.32 -1.26 -7.58
CA TYR A 26 11.99 -1.82 -7.40
C TYR A 26 12.09 -3.32 -7.45
N ILE A 27 11.30 -3.98 -6.63
CA ILE A 27 11.20 -5.43 -6.62
C ILE A 27 9.75 -5.80 -6.77
N THR A 28 9.52 -6.57 -7.82
CA THR A 28 8.24 -7.18 -8.14
C THR A 28 8.16 -8.47 -7.35
N PHE A 29 7.33 -8.52 -6.31
CA PHE A 29 6.68 -9.76 -5.92
C PHE A 29 5.31 -9.72 -6.59
N ALA A 30 5.13 -10.52 -7.63
CA ALA A 30 3.78 -10.92 -8.03
C ALA A 30 3.36 -11.96 -6.99
N THR A 31 2.78 -11.52 -5.88
CA THR A 31 2.05 -12.44 -5.00
C THR A 31 0.75 -12.74 -5.72
N ILE A 32 0.57 -14.01 -6.11
CA ILE A 32 -0.73 -14.50 -6.56
C ILE A 32 -1.62 -14.46 -5.31
N GLY A 33 -2.47 -13.44 -5.23
CA GLY A 33 -3.50 -13.31 -4.19
C GLY A 33 -4.47 -14.49 -4.21
N GLN A 34 -5.30 -14.60 -3.17
CA GLN A 34 -6.41 -15.53 -3.17
C GLN A 34 -7.39 -15.13 -4.28
N PHE A 35 -7.29 -15.78 -5.44
CA PHE A 35 -8.38 -15.77 -6.40
C PHE A 35 -9.56 -16.51 -5.76
N THR A 36 -10.62 -15.80 -5.40
CA THR A 36 -11.92 -16.45 -5.27
C THR A 36 -12.25 -17.06 -6.65
N ASP A 37 -12.79 -18.28 -6.68
CA ASP A 37 -12.92 -19.16 -7.88
C ASP A 37 -13.83 -18.63 -9.02
N GLN A 38 -14.02 -17.32 -9.14
CA GLN A 38 -14.58 -16.63 -10.30
C GLN A 38 -13.57 -15.62 -10.83
N GLU A 39 -12.55 -16.10 -11.56
CA GLU A 39 -11.80 -15.24 -12.48
C GLU A 39 -12.78 -14.77 -13.58
N ALA A 40 -13.52 -13.70 -13.31
CA ALA A 40 -14.02 -12.87 -14.37
C ALA A 40 -12.79 -12.41 -15.16
N GLN A 41 -12.74 -12.71 -16.46
CA GLN A 41 -11.70 -12.17 -17.31
C GLN A 41 -11.99 -10.69 -17.53
N VAL A 42 -11.60 -9.86 -16.57
CA VAL A 42 -11.61 -8.41 -16.71
C VAL A 42 -10.58 -8.06 -17.78
N PRO A 43 -10.98 -7.38 -18.87
CA PRO A 43 -10.05 -6.93 -19.89
C PRO A 43 -8.95 -6.05 -19.26
N LYS A 44 -7.70 -6.18 -19.73
CA LYS A 44 -6.58 -5.40 -19.17
C LYS A 44 -6.66 -3.90 -19.45
N ASP A 45 -7.49 -3.52 -20.41
CA ASP A 45 -7.83 -2.14 -20.72
C ASP A 45 -8.99 -1.60 -19.88
N ASP A 46 -9.76 -2.48 -19.25
CA ASP A 46 -10.82 -2.20 -18.27
C ASP A 46 -10.16 -1.98 -16.91
N PHE A 47 -9.34 -2.94 -16.44
CA PHE A 47 -8.61 -2.84 -15.19
C PHE A 47 -7.33 -3.70 -15.21
N ASP A 48 -6.17 -3.10 -14.91
CA ASP A 48 -4.90 -3.82 -14.70
C ASP A 48 -4.06 -3.09 -13.64
N VAL A 49 -3.55 -3.82 -12.67
CA VAL A 49 -2.81 -3.25 -11.54
C VAL A 49 -1.46 -3.92 -11.38
N ILE A 50 -0.45 -3.09 -11.15
CA ILE A 50 0.87 -3.54 -10.67
C ILE A 50 1.18 -2.81 -9.37
N VAL A 51 1.32 -3.58 -8.29
CA VAL A 51 1.81 -3.08 -7.01
C VAL A 51 3.30 -3.39 -6.87
N TYR A 52 4.08 -2.39 -6.47
CA TYR A 52 5.51 -2.48 -6.18
C TYR A 52 5.73 -2.30 -4.68
N GLY A 53 6.35 -3.29 -4.03
CA GLY A 53 6.62 -3.27 -2.60
C GLY A 53 5.63 -4.11 -1.78
N PRO A 54 5.44 -3.80 -0.48
CA PRO A 54 6.12 -2.76 0.28
C PRO A 54 7.65 -2.95 0.35
N VAL A 55 8.36 -1.86 0.67
CA VAL A 55 9.81 -1.80 0.85
C VAL A 55 10.12 -0.92 2.06
N TRP A 56 10.76 -1.44 3.11
CA TRP A 56 11.29 -0.57 4.18
C TRP A 56 12.51 0.20 3.65
N ILE A 57 12.93 1.27 4.33
CA ILE A 57 14.11 2.08 4.04
C ILE A 57 14.78 2.40 5.40
N PRO A 58 15.86 1.72 5.84
CA PRO A 58 16.33 1.76 7.22
C PRO A 58 16.98 3.10 7.55
N SER A 59 17.64 3.71 6.56
CA SER A 59 18.27 5.03 6.72
C SER A 59 17.26 6.14 6.99
N MET A 60 15.98 5.94 6.63
CA MET A 60 14.90 6.90 6.82
C MET A 60 13.85 6.45 7.83
N ASN A 61 13.89 5.18 8.26
CA ASN A 61 12.86 4.54 9.09
C ASN A 61 11.45 4.70 8.47
N MET A 62 11.33 4.36 7.19
CA MET A 62 10.10 4.52 6.40
C MET A 62 9.80 3.26 5.59
N VAL A 63 8.54 3.06 5.23
CA VAL A 63 8.08 2.07 4.25
C VAL A 63 7.62 2.79 3.00
N ALA A 64 7.88 2.21 1.83
CA ALA A 64 7.45 2.73 0.56
C ALA A 64 6.77 1.66 -0.29
N PHE A 65 5.81 2.08 -1.10
CA PHE A 65 5.23 1.27 -2.17
C PHE A 65 4.82 2.17 -3.33
N ALA A 66 4.58 1.56 -4.49
CA ALA A 66 4.09 2.25 -5.67
C ALA A 66 3.05 1.40 -6.40
N ILE A 67 2.17 2.06 -7.15
CA ILE A 67 1.08 1.45 -7.88
C ILE A 67 1.07 2.01 -9.30
N HIS A 68 0.84 1.13 -10.25
CA HIS A 68 0.41 1.46 -11.61
C HIS A 68 -0.99 0.87 -11.79
N LYS A 69 -2.01 1.72 -11.93
CA LYS A 69 -3.38 1.35 -12.29
C LYS A 69 -3.62 1.74 -13.75
N VAL A 70 -4.05 0.77 -14.55
CA VAL A 70 -4.72 0.99 -15.84
C VAL A 70 -6.20 0.77 -15.60
N ASP A 71 -6.98 1.64 -16.20
CA ASP A 71 -8.40 1.79 -16.00
C ASP A 71 -9.01 2.56 -17.19
N ASP A 72 -10.28 2.38 -17.50
CA ASP A 72 -10.99 3.06 -18.57
C ASP A 72 -11.92 4.19 -18.11
N ILE A 73 -12.33 4.20 -16.83
CA ILE A 73 -13.25 5.17 -16.25
C ILE A 73 -12.73 5.67 -14.91
N LEU A 74 -12.65 6.99 -14.72
CA LEU A 74 -12.55 7.55 -13.36
C LEU A 74 -13.94 7.64 -12.74
N TYR A 75 -14.29 6.73 -11.83
CA TYR A 75 -15.49 6.81 -11.02
C TYR A 75 -15.19 7.44 -9.66
N ALA A 76 -15.68 8.68 -9.52
CA ALA A 76 -15.44 9.54 -8.38
C ALA A 76 -16.67 10.46 -8.13
N PRO A 77 -17.86 9.89 -7.89
CA PRO A 77 -19.11 10.64 -7.79
C PRO A 77 -19.18 11.60 -6.59
N HIS A 78 -18.44 11.33 -5.50
CA HIS A 78 -18.55 12.10 -4.27
C HIS A 78 -17.63 13.33 -4.29
N GLU A 79 -18.21 14.50 -4.00
CA GLU A 79 -17.44 15.75 -3.90
C GLU A 79 -16.47 15.78 -2.70
N GLU A 80 -16.82 15.09 -1.62
CA GLU A 80 -15.98 15.01 -0.41
C GLU A 80 -14.82 14.02 -0.64
N ILE A 81 -13.59 14.50 -0.41
CA ILE A 81 -12.36 13.71 -0.64
C ILE A 81 -12.37 12.40 0.15
N ARG A 82 -12.81 12.44 1.41
CA ARG A 82 -12.77 11.28 2.32
C ARG A 82 -13.84 10.24 2.01
N HIS A 83 -14.89 10.64 1.31
CA HIS A 83 -15.91 9.72 0.83
C HIS A 83 -15.42 9.13 -0.49
N CYS A 84 -14.42 8.26 -0.43
CA CYS A 84 -13.83 7.62 -1.61
C CYS A 84 -13.64 6.12 -1.45
N TRP A 85 -14.12 5.53 -0.35
CA TRP A 85 -13.97 4.10 -0.07
C TRP A 85 -14.77 3.20 -1.03
N ASP A 86 -15.75 3.77 -1.74
CA ASP A 86 -16.61 3.13 -2.75
C ASP A 86 -16.35 3.66 -4.17
N GLU A 87 -15.17 4.23 -4.39
CA GLU A 87 -14.76 4.86 -5.64
C GLU A 87 -13.45 4.25 -6.16
N ASP A 88 -12.91 4.80 -7.25
CA ASP A 88 -11.51 4.56 -7.59
C ASP A 88 -10.59 5.08 -6.50
N VAL A 89 -10.02 4.15 -5.75
CA VAL A 89 -9.20 4.45 -4.60
C VAL A 89 -8.14 3.38 -4.43
N VAL A 90 -6.96 3.79 -3.99
CA VAL A 90 -6.01 2.88 -3.37
C VAL A 90 -6.26 2.98 -1.88
N GLN A 91 -6.52 1.85 -1.23
CA GLN A 91 -6.49 1.76 0.21
C GLN A 91 -5.25 0.99 0.65
N TRP A 92 -4.76 1.28 1.84
CA TRP A 92 -3.78 0.43 2.50
C TRP A 92 -3.99 0.49 3.99
N ALA A 93 -3.53 -0.53 4.68
CA ALA A 93 -3.64 -0.62 6.12
C ALA A 93 -2.28 -0.92 6.75
N VAL A 94 -2.06 -0.33 7.92
CA VAL A 94 -0.85 -0.49 8.71
C VAL A 94 -1.23 -0.88 10.14
N ASP A 95 -0.66 -2.01 10.59
CA ASP A 95 -0.54 -2.41 11.99
C ASP A 95 0.96 -2.54 12.28
N ALA A 96 1.57 -1.46 12.76
CA ALA A 96 3.02 -1.31 12.77
C ALA A 96 3.69 -2.16 13.85
N ASP A 97 3.11 -2.26 15.04
CA ASP A 97 3.63 -3.08 16.14
C ASP A 97 3.08 -4.51 16.15
N HIS A 98 2.20 -4.85 15.19
CA HIS A 98 1.57 -6.16 15.03
C HIS A 98 0.76 -6.55 16.27
N GLY A 99 0.12 -5.56 16.89
CA GLY A 99 -0.71 -5.73 18.09
C GLY A 99 -2.08 -6.34 17.80
N GLY A 100 -2.53 -6.24 16.55
CA GLY A 100 -3.81 -6.78 16.09
C GLY A 100 -5.00 -5.89 16.47
N GLU A 101 -4.78 -4.59 16.65
CA GLU A 101 -5.78 -3.61 17.05
C GLU A 101 -6.95 -3.53 16.07
N ASP A 102 -8.15 -3.26 16.60
CA ASP A 102 -9.32 -3.01 15.77
C ASP A 102 -9.14 -1.71 14.97
N ALA A 103 -9.84 -1.63 13.84
CA ALA A 103 -9.86 -0.47 12.93
C ALA A 103 -10.53 0.80 13.51
N GLY A 104 -10.51 1.00 14.83
CA GLY A 104 -11.25 2.01 15.59
C GLY A 104 -10.96 3.47 15.20
N ASP A 105 -10.27 4.22 16.05
CA ASP A 105 -10.11 5.67 15.86
C ASP A 105 -9.01 6.07 14.87
N GLY A 106 -8.24 5.11 14.33
CA GLY A 106 -7.18 5.40 13.35
C GLY A 106 -5.82 5.71 13.95
N ASN A 107 -5.65 5.48 15.25
CA ASN A 107 -4.44 5.86 15.97
C ASN A 107 -3.41 4.72 15.97
N ASP A 108 -3.81 3.49 16.29
CA ASP A 108 -2.90 2.33 16.41
C ASP A 108 -2.87 1.46 15.17
N TYR A 109 -4.05 1.34 14.57
CA TYR A 109 -4.27 0.80 13.25
C TYR A 109 -4.61 1.97 12.32
N GLN A 110 -3.93 2.09 11.19
CA GLN A 110 -4.23 3.13 10.21
C GLN A 110 -4.70 2.52 8.90
N GLN A 111 -5.99 2.64 8.60
CA GLN A 111 -6.54 2.44 7.25
C GLN A 111 -6.49 3.76 6.50
N CYS A 112 -5.85 3.74 5.35
CA CYS A 112 -5.40 4.92 4.63
C CYS A 112 -5.84 4.83 3.18
N TYR A 113 -5.78 5.97 2.50
CA TYR A 113 -6.17 6.04 1.11
C TYR A 113 -5.31 6.99 0.31
N PHE A 114 -5.24 6.70 -0.98
CA PHE A 114 -4.97 7.65 -2.05
C PHE A 114 -6.18 7.68 -2.98
N THR A 115 -6.70 8.87 -3.24
CA THR A 115 -7.74 9.08 -4.26
C THR A 115 -7.18 9.94 -5.39
N PRO A 116 -7.41 9.59 -6.67
CA PRO A 116 -7.05 10.44 -7.82
C PRO A 116 -7.92 11.69 -7.94
N LYS A 117 -8.99 11.82 -7.13
CA LYS A 117 -9.85 13.00 -7.08
C LYS A 117 -9.07 14.28 -6.84
N GLN A 118 -9.54 15.36 -7.47
CA GLN A 118 -9.05 16.73 -7.25
C GLN A 118 -7.52 16.91 -7.44
N GLY A 119 -6.89 16.07 -8.26
CA GLY A 119 -5.45 16.11 -8.51
C GLY A 119 -4.61 15.24 -7.56
N GLY A 120 -5.25 14.40 -6.76
CA GLY A 120 -4.59 13.48 -5.85
C GLY A 120 -4.69 13.92 -4.40
N HIS A 121 -5.09 13.01 -3.52
CA HIS A 121 -5.05 13.24 -2.08
C HIS A 121 -4.68 11.95 -1.35
N VAL A 122 -3.91 12.08 -0.25
CA VAL A 122 -3.59 10.98 0.65
C VAL A 122 -4.11 11.31 2.05
N GLY A 123 -4.73 10.35 2.72
CA GLY A 123 -5.21 10.52 4.09
C GLY A 123 -5.48 9.21 4.83
N VAL A 124 -6.04 9.32 6.02
CA VAL A 124 -6.51 8.19 6.86
C VAL A 124 -8.03 8.17 6.84
N PHE A 125 -8.71 7.04 6.69
CA PHE A 125 -10.18 7.01 6.74
C PHE A 125 -10.72 7.29 8.14
N GLN A 126 -10.08 6.67 9.14
CA GLN A 126 -10.49 6.68 10.54
C GLN A 126 -10.27 8.04 11.23
N GLY A 127 -10.91 8.23 12.39
CA GLY A 127 -10.70 9.40 13.25
C GLY A 127 -11.12 10.74 12.64
N GLY A 128 -11.89 10.73 11.54
CA GLY A 128 -12.22 11.94 10.78
C GLY A 128 -10.98 12.67 10.22
N GLY A 129 -9.83 11.98 10.16
CA GLY A 129 -8.53 12.44 9.66
C GLY A 129 -7.94 13.58 10.44
N THR A 130 -8.27 13.58 11.72
CA THR A 130 -7.51 14.30 12.73
C THR A 130 -6.03 13.92 12.75
N VAL A 131 -5.65 12.80 12.11
CA VAL A 131 -4.27 12.32 11.95
C VAL A 131 -3.73 12.40 10.52
N ASP A 132 -4.40 13.07 9.57
CA ASP A 132 -3.93 13.18 8.16
C ASP A 132 -2.52 13.80 8.05
N TRP A 133 -2.08 14.54 9.08
CA TRP A 133 -0.74 15.11 9.19
C TRP A 133 0.39 14.07 9.10
N ILE A 134 0.14 12.78 9.36
CA ILE A 134 1.13 11.71 9.20
C ILE A 134 1.54 11.51 7.72
N TYR A 135 0.74 12.03 6.79
CA TYR A 135 0.98 11.99 5.35
C TYR A 135 1.52 13.29 4.75
N GLU A 136 1.85 14.26 5.61
CA GLU A 136 2.54 15.48 5.23
C GLU A 136 4.04 15.37 5.49
N GLU A 137 4.84 16.21 4.84
CA GLU A 137 6.27 16.30 5.14
C GLU A 137 6.49 16.75 6.61
N PRO A 138 7.44 16.13 7.34
CA PRO A 138 8.47 15.19 6.89
C PRO A 138 8.11 13.71 7.11
N TYR A 139 6.86 13.39 7.40
CA TYR A 139 6.43 12.04 7.80
C TYR A 139 6.09 11.16 6.60
N ALA A 140 5.62 11.76 5.51
CA ALA A 140 5.49 11.08 4.23
C ALA A 140 5.91 11.96 3.06
N TYR A 141 6.20 11.29 1.95
CA TYR A 141 6.48 11.86 0.64
C TYR A 141 5.73 11.02 -0.38
N TRP A 142 4.91 11.66 -1.21
CA TRP A 142 4.17 10.96 -2.25
C TRP A 142 4.12 11.77 -3.53
N ALA A 143 3.88 11.09 -4.64
CA ALA A 143 3.65 11.70 -5.94
C ALA A 143 2.67 10.86 -6.74
N ALA A 144 1.92 11.51 -7.62
CA ALA A 144 1.03 10.82 -8.54
C ALA A 144 1.07 11.45 -9.94
N LYS A 145 0.88 10.60 -10.95
CA LYS A 145 0.54 10.99 -12.32
C LYS A 145 -0.83 10.41 -12.62
N ILE A 146 -1.84 11.27 -12.64
CA ILE A 146 -3.25 10.89 -12.80
C ILE A 146 -3.69 11.22 -14.23
N GLN A 147 -4.47 10.32 -14.83
CA GLN A 147 -5.11 10.49 -16.13
C GLN A 147 -6.62 10.64 -15.96
N ASP A 148 -7.28 11.24 -16.95
CA ASP A 148 -8.73 11.55 -16.88
C ASP A 148 -9.63 10.30 -16.92
N ASN A 149 -9.07 9.13 -17.28
CA ASN A 149 -9.74 7.85 -17.42
C ASN A 149 -9.51 6.91 -16.23
N GLY A 150 -9.18 7.44 -15.05
CA GLY A 150 -9.00 6.63 -13.84
C GLY A 150 -7.62 5.98 -13.71
N SER A 151 -6.90 5.84 -14.83
CA SER A 151 -5.52 5.34 -14.81
C SER A 151 -4.57 6.27 -14.04
N PHE A 152 -3.70 5.71 -13.19
CA PHE A 152 -2.69 6.49 -12.47
C PHE A 152 -1.40 5.71 -12.16
N ASP A 153 -0.32 6.47 -12.02
CA ASP A 153 0.88 6.05 -11.31
C ASP A 153 0.90 6.76 -9.96
N PHE A 154 1.04 6.02 -8.86
CA PHE A 154 1.12 6.56 -7.50
C PHE A 154 2.35 5.97 -6.79
N GLU A 155 3.09 6.79 -6.06
CA GLU A 155 4.14 6.31 -5.16
C GLU A 155 4.07 7.04 -3.83
N ILE A 156 4.33 6.32 -2.74
CA ILE A 156 4.40 6.87 -1.40
C ILE A 156 5.54 6.24 -0.61
N MET A 157 6.18 7.06 0.20
CA MET A 157 7.11 6.67 1.26
C MET A 157 6.63 7.32 2.55
N MET A 158 6.43 6.53 3.60
CA MET A 158 5.77 6.96 4.83
C MET A 158 6.45 6.40 6.08
N THR A 159 6.40 7.19 7.15
CA THR A 159 6.73 6.75 8.51
C THR A 159 5.58 5.90 9.05
N LEU A 160 5.89 4.83 9.79
CA LEU A 160 4.88 4.05 10.51
C LEU A 160 4.76 4.52 11.97
N TRP A 161 3.56 4.34 12.55
CA TRP A 161 3.22 4.81 13.89
C TRP A 161 2.59 3.67 14.70
N ASP A 162 3.04 3.52 15.94
CA ASP A 162 2.39 2.63 16.92
C ASP A 162 1.12 3.28 17.47
N TRP A 163 1.12 4.62 17.56
CA TRP A 163 -0.03 5.43 17.95
C TRP A 163 0.12 6.82 17.29
N ALA A 164 -0.82 7.23 16.45
CA ALA A 164 -0.92 8.58 15.88
C ALA A 164 -1.94 9.40 16.67
N ASP A 165 -1.50 10.47 17.33
CA ASP A 165 -2.37 11.35 18.10
C ASP A 165 -2.80 12.58 17.28
N ALA A 166 -4.09 12.92 17.36
CA ALA A 166 -4.67 14.09 16.70
C ALA A 166 -4.01 15.43 17.07
N THR A 167 -3.37 15.52 18.24
CA THR A 167 -2.65 16.72 18.68
C THR A 167 -1.30 16.90 18.00
N GLY A 168 -0.78 15.86 17.34
CA GLY A 168 0.40 15.91 16.48
C GLY A 168 1.56 15.01 16.94
N PRO A 169 2.73 15.17 16.31
CA PRO A 169 3.85 14.22 16.42
C PRO A 169 4.45 14.11 17.81
N ASP A 170 4.45 15.18 18.60
CA ASP A 170 5.03 15.19 19.96
C ASP A 170 4.22 14.35 20.95
N ALA A 171 2.93 14.13 20.66
CA ALA A 171 2.03 13.28 21.44
C ALA A 171 1.86 11.87 20.84
N SER A 172 2.52 11.61 19.71
CA SER A 172 2.41 10.36 18.96
C SER A 172 3.60 9.44 19.22
N THR A 173 3.41 8.14 19.02
CA THR A 173 4.45 7.12 19.15
C THR A 173 4.84 6.62 17.76
N LYS A 174 6.02 7.05 17.29
CA LYS A 174 6.58 6.59 16.02
C LYS A 174 7.11 5.17 16.16
N HIS A 175 6.74 4.28 15.24
CA HIS A 175 7.30 2.93 15.19
C HIS A 175 8.77 2.99 14.75
N VAL A 176 9.63 2.26 15.44
CA VAL A 176 11.08 2.20 15.12
C VAL A 176 11.39 0.86 14.47
N LEU A 177 11.43 0.87 13.15
CA LEU A 177 11.58 -0.31 12.32
C LEU A 177 12.95 -0.97 12.50
N LYS A 178 12.96 -2.29 12.65
CA LYS A 178 14.13 -3.15 12.91
C LYS A 178 14.07 -4.41 12.07
N ALA A 179 15.26 -4.83 11.64
CA ALA A 179 15.39 -6.10 10.96
C ALA A 179 15.01 -7.27 11.89
N GLY A 180 14.24 -8.20 11.36
CA GLY A 180 13.73 -9.39 12.03
C GLY A 180 12.34 -9.22 12.66
N GLU A 181 11.75 -8.03 12.65
CA GLU A 181 10.39 -7.82 13.14
C GLU A 181 9.34 -8.09 12.04
N ILE A 182 8.11 -8.29 12.49
CA ILE A 182 6.94 -8.48 11.63
C ILE A 182 6.05 -7.25 11.80
N ILE A 183 5.49 -6.76 10.69
CA ILE A 183 4.43 -5.74 10.67
C ILE A 183 3.21 -6.31 9.95
N GLY A 184 2.02 -5.78 10.26
CA GLY A 184 0.81 -6.00 9.48
C GLY A 184 0.71 -4.93 8.39
N PHE A 185 0.59 -5.35 7.12
CA PHE A 185 0.46 -4.42 6.00
C PHE A 185 -0.36 -5.01 4.86
N SER A 186 -1.37 -4.29 4.38
CA SER A 186 -2.15 -4.63 3.19
C SER A 186 -2.25 -3.44 2.25
N VAL A 187 -2.44 -3.72 0.96
CA VAL A 187 -2.84 -2.76 -0.06
C VAL A 187 -4.06 -3.34 -0.76
N GLU A 188 -5.05 -2.51 -0.99
CA GLU A 188 -6.27 -2.76 -1.75
C GLU A 188 -6.34 -1.70 -2.86
N VAL A 189 -6.57 -2.13 -4.09
CA VAL A 189 -6.82 -1.22 -5.21
C VAL A 189 -8.21 -1.47 -5.71
N CYS A 190 -9.10 -0.51 -5.48
CA CYS A 190 -10.50 -0.60 -5.86
C CYS A 190 -10.70 -0.07 -7.28
N ASP A 191 -11.61 -0.72 -7.98
CA ASP A 191 -12.10 -0.34 -9.29
C ASP A 191 -13.62 -0.25 -9.22
N ALA A 192 -14.19 0.86 -9.68
CA ALA A 192 -15.63 1.03 -9.70
C ALA A 192 -16.02 1.75 -10.99
N ASP A 193 -17.08 1.29 -11.66
CA ASP A 193 -17.59 2.01 -12.85
C ASP A 193 -18.98 2.61 -12.60
N SER A 194 -19.66 2.18 -11.53
CA SER A 194 -21.01 2.60 -11.22
C SER A 194 -21.43 2.33 -9.77
N ASP A 195 -22.52 2.99 -9.34
CA ASP A 195 -23.16 2.73 -8.03
C ASP A 195 -23.62 1.25 -7.86
N ALA A 196 -23.68 0.48 -8.95
CA ALA A 196 -24.11 -0.91 -8.96
C ALA A 196 -22.94 -1.91 -8.84
N GLU A 197 -21.69 -1.44 -8.96
CA GLU A 197 -20.45 -2.24 -8.95
C GLU A 197 -19.62 -2.02 -7.68
N ILE A 198 -20.26 -1.53 -6.62
CA ILE A 198 -19.66 -1.38 -5.27
C ILE A 198 -19.20 -2.74 -4.68
N GLU A 199 -19.44 -3.87 -5.36
CA GLU A 199 -18.81 -5.17 -5.06
C GLU A 199 -17.57 -5.43 -5.94
N PHE A 200 -16.49 -4.70 -5.64
CA PHE A 200 -15.08 -5.14 -5.65
C PHE A 200 -14.54 -5.96 -6.85
N PRO A 201 -14.37 -5.40 -8.06
CA PRO A 201 -13.16 -5.70 -8.81
C PRO A 201 -11.99 -5.03 -8.09
N ASP A 202 -11.43 -5.68 -7.09
CA ASP A 202 -10.27 -5.19 -6.36
C ASP A 202 -9.06 -6.11 -6.50
N VAL A 203 -7.90 -5.53 -6.22
CA VAL A 203 -6.68 -6.31 -5.95
C VAL A 203 -6.32 -6.09 -4.49
N GLU A 204 -6.68 -7.06 -3.67
CA GLU A 204 -6.40 -7.09 -2.23
C GLU A 204 -5.19 -7.98 -1.89
N PHE A 205 -4.38 -7.51 -0.94
CA PHE A 205 -3.35 -8.31 -0.29
C PHE A 205 -3.66 -8.44 1.20
N ASP A 206 -4.74 -9.15 1.55
CA ASP A 206 -5.11 -9.43 2.93
C ASP A 206 -5.73 -10.82 3.14
N TYR A 207 -6.14 -11.08 4.39
CA TYR A 207 -6.88 -12.27 4.79
C TYR A 207 -8.33 -11.94 5.20
N GLY A 208 -8.81 -10.75 4.84
CA GLY A 208 -10.12 -10.21 5.19
C GLY A 208 -10.15 -8.68 5.12
N ASN A 209 -11.36 -8.12 5.21
CA ASN A 209 -11.62 -6.69 5.05
C ASN A 209 -10.75 -5.81 5.98
N ILE A 210 -9.90 -4.96 5.39
CA ILE A 210 -9.00 -4.05 6.11
C ILE A 210 -9.73 -2.96 6.93
N ALA A 211 -11.03 -2.80 6.79
CA ALA A 211 -11.83 -1.97 7.71
C ALA A 211 -12.12 -2.68 9.05
N VAL A 212 -11.69 -3.93 9.25
CA VAL A 212 -11.88 -4.68 10.51
C VAL A 212 -10.76 -4.40 11.51
N GLY A 213 -9.49 -4.43 11.09
CA GLY A 213 -8.34 -4.14 11.96
C GLY A 213 -7.09 -4.95 11.64
N GLY A 214 -6.05 -4.82 12.46
CA GLY A 214 -4.72 -5.40 12.25
C GLY A 214 -4.71 -6.92 12.12
N SER A 215 -5.63 -7.60 12.80
CA SER A 215 -5.70 -9.07 12.82
C SER A 215 -5.97 -9.76 11.48
N VAL A 216 -6.41 -9.02 10.45
CA VAL A 216 -6.64 -9.56 9.10
C VAL A 216 -5.52 -9.21 8.13
N LEU A 217 -4.54 -8.39 8.55
CA LEU A 217 -3.44 -7.99 7.70
C LEU A 217 -2.42 -9.12 7.54
N PRO A 218 -1.77 -9.25 6.37
CA PRO A 218 -0.67 -10.17 6.21
C PRO A 218 0.57 -9.77 7.00
N ASP A 219 1.29 -10.78 7.44
CA ASP A 219 2.58 -10.65 8.09
C ASP A 219 3.68 -10.32 7.06
N TRP A 220 4.37 -9.21 7.29
CA TRP A 220 5.56 -8.83 6.52
C TRP A 220 6.80 -8.85 7.40
N LEU A 221 7.76 -9.73 7.08
CA LEU A 221 9.03 -9.80 7.78
C LEU A 221 10.03 -8.77 7.24
N LEU A 222 10.51 -7.91 8.13
CA LEU A 222 11.56 -6.94 7.81
C LEU A 222 12.92 -7.62 7.74
N MET A 223 13.38 -7.95 6.54
CA MET A 223 14.66 -8.63 6.41
C MET A 223 15.87 -7.69 6.55
N PRO A 224 17.00 -8.16 7.12
CA PRO A 224 18.24 -7.40 7.11
C PRO A 224 18.74 -7.13 5.69
N VAL A 225 19.20 -5.91 5.42
CA VAL A 225 19.70 -5.48 4.10
C VAL A 225 20.71 -6.46 3.52
N GLU A 226 21.64 -6.98 4.33
CA GLU A 226 22.68 -7.90 3.90
C GLU A 226 22.13 -9.26 3.44
N GLU A 227 21.03 -9.74 4.01
CA GLU A 227 20.40 -11.00 3.61
C GLU A 227 19.61 -10.83 2.33
N THR A 228 18.89 -9.72 2.26
CA THR A 228 18.12 -9.33 1.10
C THR A 228 18.97 -9.16 -0.16
N LEU A 229 20.17 -8.56 -0.05
CA LEU A 229 21.12 -8.44 -1.17
C LEU A 229 21.65 -9.80 -1.65
N LYS A 230 21.65 -10.83 -0.81
CA LYS A 230 22.06 -12.20 -1.22
C LYS A 230 20.98 -12.90 -2.04
N LEU A 231 19.72 -12.50 -1.88
CA LEU A 231 18.58 -13.03 -2.64
C LEU A 231 18.44 -12.40 -4.02
N LEU A 232 19.33 -11.49 -4.41
CA LEU A 232 19.36 -10.90 -5.73
C LEU A 232 20.39 -11.63 -6.63
N PRO A 233 20.06 -12.75 -7.30
CA PRO A 233 20.91 -13.36 -8.32
C PRO A 233 20.81 -12.57 -9.65
N VAL A 234 20.76 -11.24 -9.57
CA VAL A 234 20.52 -10.37 -10.71
C VAL A 234 21.88 -10.00 -11.28
N GLY A 235 22.39 -10.84 -12.19
CA GLY A 235 23.53 -10.48 -13.03
C GLY A 235 23.25 -9.14 -13.74
N SER A 236 24.31 -8.42 -14.13
CA SER A 236 24.23 -7.11 -14.82
C SER A 236 23.38 -7.07 -16.10
N ASP A 237 22.92 -8.25 -16.53
CA ASP A 237 22.24 -8.63 -17.76
C ASP A 237 20.79 -9.12 -17.54
N THR A 238 20.26 -9.03 -16.32
CA THR A 238 18.86 -9.42 -16.01
C THR A 238 17.95 -8.22 -15.74
N TRP A 239 16.68 -8.34 -16.10
CA TRP A 239 15.67 -7.27 -16.25
C TRP A 239 15.24 -6.55 -14.95
N GLY A 240 15.84 -6.86 -13.80
CA GLY A 240 15.50 -6.31 -12.48
C GLY A 240 16.01 -4.89 -12.20
N ARG A 241 15.92 -3.99 -13.17
CA ARG A 241 16.09 -2.54 -12.95
C ARG A 241 14.85 -1.84 -13.46
N ILE A 242 13.77 -1.86 -12.68
CA ILE A 242 12.70 -0.90 -12.92
C ILE A 242 13.33 0.47 -12.69
N LYS A 243 13.37 1.27 -13.75
CA LYS A 243 13.52 2.70 -13.69
C LYS A 243 12.11 3.19 -13.92
N ALA A 244 11.40 3.73 -12.92
CA ALA A 244 10.31 4.61 -13.28
C ALA A 244 10.95 5.90 -13.80
N SER A 245 11.22 5.91 -15.10
CA SER A 245 11.17 7.14 -15.87
C SER A 245 9.85 7.09 -16.60
N PHE A 246 8.80 7.65 -15.99
CA PHE A 246 7.55 7.91 -16.68
C PHE A 246 7.89 8.81 -17.88
N LYS A 247 7.68 8.27 -19.09
CA LYS A 247 7.69 9.08 -20.31
C LYS A 247 6.28 9.58 -20.60
#